data_AF-Q3U461-F1
#
_entry.id   AF-Q3U461-F1
#
_cell.length_a   1.000
_cell.length_b   1.000
_cell.length_c   1.000
_cell.angle_alpha   90.00
_cell.angle_beta   90.00
_cell.angle_gamma   90.00
#
_symmetry.space_group_name_H-M   'P 1'
#
loop_
_entity.id
_entity.type
_entity.pdbx_description
1 polymer ?
#
loop_
_entity_poly.entity_id
_entity_poly.type
_entity_poly.pdbx_seq_one_letter_code
_entity_poly.pdbx_strand_id
1 'polypeptide(L)'
;MPLYGYEADTTSSLEDYEGESDQETMAPPIKSKKKRNSSFVLPKLVKSQLRKMSGVFSSFMTPEKRMVRRIAELSRDKCTYFGCLVQDYVSFLKENEECHVSSTDMLQTIRQFMTQVKNYLSQSSELDPPIESLIPEDQIDVVLEKAMHKCILKPLKGHVEAMLKDFHTADGSWKQLKENLQLVRQRNPQELGVFAPTPDLMELEKIKLKFMTMQKMYSPEKKVMLLLRVCKLIYTVMENNSGRMYGADDFLPVLTYVIAQCDMLELDTEIEYMMELLDPSLLHGEGGYYLTSAYGALSLIKNFQEEQAARLLSSEARDTLRQWHKRRTTNRTIPSVDDFQNYLRVAFQEVNSGCTGKTLLVRPYITTEDVCQLCAEKFKVEDPEEYSLFLFVDETWQQLAEDTYPQKIKAELHSRPQPHIFHFVYKRIKSDPYGVIFQNGEDLTPS
;
A
#
# COMPACT_ATOMS: atom_id res chain seq x y z
N MET A 1 48.34 2.38 11.44
CA MET A 1 48.10 3.65 12.17
C MET A 1 48.70 4.80 11.38
N PRO A 2 48.08 5.98 11.34
CA PRO A 2 46.67 6.29 11.64
C PRO A 2 45.97 6.99 10.43
N LEU A 3 44.68 6.83 10.14
CA LEU A 3 43.45 7.03 10.95
C LEU A 3 43.28 8.46 11.48
N TYR A 4 42.44 9.23 10.80
CA TYR A 4 41.53 10.25 11.36
C TYR A 4 40.34 10.29 10.38
N GLY A 5 39.10 9.96 10.72
CA GLY A 5 38.44 9.93 12.02
C GLY A 5 37.74 11.28 12.25
N TYR A 6 36.46 11.37 11.92
CA TYR A 6 35.48 12.18 12.65
C TYR A 6 34.10 11.51 12.56
N GLU A 7 33.64 11.07 13.74
CA GLU A 7 32.33 10.53 14.05
C GLU A 7 31.25 11.63 14.13
N ALA A 8 30.01 11.16 13.98
CA ALA A 8 28.77 11.51 14.71
C ALA A 8 28.53 12.97 15.13
N ASP A 9 27.37 13.55 14.77
CA ASP A 9 26.20 13.35 15.64
C ASP A 9 24.88 13.90 15.06
N THR A 10 23.83 13.12 15.34
CA THR A 10 22.42 13.46 15.61
C THR A 10 21.88 14.86 15.29
N THR A 11 20.80 14.90 14.51
CA THR A 11 19.54 15.69 14.68
C THR A 11 18.74 15.55 13.38
N SER A 12 17.42 15.48 13.31
CA SER A 12 16.31 15.39 14.25
C SER A 12 15.09 15.25 13.33
N SER A 13 14.14 14.42 13.73
CA SER A 13 12.78 14.26 13.20
C SER A 13 12.27 15.44 12.35
N LEU A 14 11.97 15.16 11.09
CA LEU A 14 11.07 15.97 10.27
C LEU A 14 10.11 15.04 9.51
N GLU A 15 9.43 14.18 10.25
CA GLU A 15 8.17 13.58 9.81
C GLU A 15 7.01 14.43 10.36
N ASP A 16 5.91 14.41 9.63
CA ASP A 16 4.63 15.09 9.88
C ASP A 16 4.51 16.57 9.49
N TYR A 17 4.34 16.82 8.19
CA TYR A 17 3.42 17.83 7.69
C TYR A 17 2.84 17.40 6.31
N GLU A 18 2.00 16.36 6.30
CA GLU A 18 1.06 16.16 5.18
C GLU A 18 -0.17 17.05 5.42
N GLY A 19 -0.12 18.27 4.88
CA GLY A 19 -1.32 19.07 4.70
C GLY A 19 -2.22 18.41 3.66
N GLU A 20 -3.16 17.57 4.10
CA GLU A 20 -4.31 17.15 3.28
C GLU A 20 -5.20 18.37 2.99
N SER A 21 -4.78 19.18 2.02
CA SER A 21 -5.63 20.20 1.42
C SER A 21 -6.48 19.56 0.33
N ASP A 22 -7.52 18.83 0.74
CA ASP A 22 -8.68 18.59 -0.12
C ASP A 22 -9.48 19.89 -0.17
N GLN A 23 -9.23 20.73 -1.17
CA GLN A 23 -10.13 21.81 -1.52
C GLN A 23 -10.54 21.61 -2.98
N GLU A 24 -11.58 20.79 -3.15
CA GLU A 24 -12.39 20.74 -4.35
C GLU A 24 -13.48 21.80 -4.23
N THR A 25 -13.32 22.94 -4.89
CA THR A 25 -14.44 23.69 -5.47
C THR A 25 -13.91 24.64 -6.55
N MET A 26 -14.58 24.64 -7.71
CA MET A 26 -14.35 25.58 -8.81
C MET A 26 -14.42 27.04 -8.32
N ALA A 27 -13.40 27.85 -8.58
CA ALA A 27 -13.45 29.29 -8.38
C ALA A 27 -13.49 30.02 -9.73
N PRO A 28 -14.41 30.98 -9.96
CA PRO A 28 -14.46 31.78 -11.19
C PRO A 28 -13.33 32.84 -11.22
N PRO A 29 -13.05 33.47 -12.38
CA PRO A 29 -11.76 34.09 -12.63
C PRO A 29 -11.53 35.38 -11.81
N ILE A 30 -10.32 35.47 -11.27
CA ILE A 30 -9.80 36.56 -10.44
C ILE A 30 -9.70 37.86 -11.23
N LYS A 31 -10.33 38.94 -10.74
CA LYS A 31 -9.98 40.33 -11.08
C LYS A 31 -8.93 40.85 -10.09
N SER A 32 -7.92 41.52 -10.63
CA SER A 32 -6.80 42.13 -9.92
C SER A 32 -7.22 43.33 -9.05
N LYS A 33 -6.62 43.48 -7.85
CA LYS A 33 -5.95 44.73 -7.39
C LYS A 33 -5.47 44.70 -5.92
N LYS A 34 -4.22 45.21 -5.78
CA LYS A 34 -3.63 46.05 -4.72
C LYS A 34 -3.28 45.47 -3.33
N LYS A 35 -1.97 45.18 -3.21
CA LYS A 35 -0.98 45.70 -2.23
C LYS A 35 -1.54 46.57 -1.08
N ARG A 36 -1.30 46.13 0.16
CA ARG A 36 -1.00 47.02 1.29
C ARG A 36 -0.07 46.34 2.30
N ASN A 37 1.08 46.97 2.52
CA ASN A 37 2.04 46.65 3.58
C ASN A 37 1.45 47.02 4.95
N SER A 38 1.70 46.19 5.97
CA SER A 38 1.88 46.69 7.34
C SER A 38 2.81 45.76 8.11
N SER A 39 3.93 46.34 8.53
CA SER A 39 4.93 45.80 9.45
C SER A 39 4.33 45.54 10.83
N PHE A 40 4.50 44.34 11.37
CA PHE A 40 4.41 44.08 12.81
C PHE A 40 5.61 43.27 13.27
N VAL A 41 6.31 43.85 14.25
CA VAL A 41 7.51 43.34 14.91
C VAL A 41 7.06 42.31 15.97
N LEU A 42 7.59 41.09 15.90
CA LEU A 42 7.39 40.02 16.87
C LEU A 42 8.41 40.14 18.03
N PRO A 43 7.99 40.14 19.30
CA PRO A 43 8.89 39.86 20.42
C PRO A 43 9.11 38.35 20.56
N LYS A 44 10.38 37.98 20.74
CA LYS A 44 10.83 36.65 21.14
C LYS A 44 10.46 36.40 22.61
N LEU A 45 9.54 35.48 22.93
CA LEU A 45 9.64 34.52 24.04
C LEU A 45 8.42 33.58 24.09
N VAL A 46 8.63 32.42 24.69
CA VAL A 46 7.68 31.34 25.07
C VAL A 46 7.55 30.18 24.07
N LYS A 47 8.64 29.40 24.01
CA LYS A 47 8.54 27.93 23.93
C LYS A 47 7.81 27.44 25.19
N SER A 48 6.97 26.41 25.05
CA SER A 48 6.28 25.64 26.13
C SER A 48 4.77 25.87 26.29
N GLN A 49 3.95 25.73 25.22
CA GLN A 49 2.52 25.42 25.39
C GLN A 49 1.77 24.83 24.17
N LEU A 50 2.40 23.97 23.36
CA LEU A 50 1.76 23.33 22.19
C LEU A 50 1.53 21.81 22.33
N ARG A 51 1.22 21.31 23.54
CA ARG A 51 0.80 19.89 23.73
C ARG A 51 -0.65 19.71 24.17
N LYS A 52 -1.52 20.71 24.02
CA LYS A 52 -2.96 20.59 24.37
C LYS A 52 -3.89 21.33 23.39
N MET A 53 -3.69 21.16 22.08
CA MET A 53 -4.62 21.68 21.06
C MET A 53 -5.02 20.68 19.97
N SER A 54 -4.83 19.36 20.15
CA SER A 54 -5.38 18.39 19.18
C SER A 54 -6.91 18.21 19.29
N GLY A 55 -7.51 18.66 20.40
CA GLY A 55 -8.95 18.47 20.70
C GLY A 55 -9.92 19.43 19.99
N VAL A 56 -9.45 20.53 19.39
CA VAL A 56 -10.33 21.53 18.75
C VAL A 56 -10.42 21.34 17.22
N PHE A 57 -9.49 20.59 16.61
CA PHE A 57 -9.50 20.35 15.16
C PHE A 57 -10.45 19.21 14.72
N SER A 58 -10.90 18.36 15.64
CA SER A 58 -11.89 17.31 15.34
C SER A 58 -13.26 17.88 14.94
N SER A 59 -13.58 19.11 15.38
CA SER A 59 -14.83 19.81 15.08
C SER A 59 -14.95 20.26 13.62
N PHE A 60 -13.84 20.31 12.86
CA PHE A 60 -13.84 20.76 11.46
C PHE A 60 -13.71 19.61 10.46
N MET A 61 -13.61 18.35 10.93
CA MET A 61 -13.53 17.20 10.02
C MET A 61 -14.93 16.75 9.59
N THR A 62 -15.06 16.50 8.28
CA THR A 62 -16.27 15.90 7.72
C THR A 62 -16.49 14.50 8.31
N PRO A 63 -17.75 14.00 8.37
CA PRO A 63 -18.06 12.67 8.90
C PRO A 63 -17.22 11.56 8.26
N GLU A 64 -16.98 11.63 6.95
CA GLU A 64 -16.18 10.68 6.18
C GLU A 64 -14.73 10.66 6.64
N LYS A 65 -14.10 11.84 6.80
CA LYS A 65 -12.72 11.96 7.28
C LYS A 65 -12.57 11.45 8.71
N ARG A 66 -13.58 11.71 9.55
CA ARG A 66 -13.63 11.21 10.92
C ARG A 66 -13.71 9.68 10.94
N MET A 67 -14.55 9.08 10.10
CA MET A 67 -14.68 7.64 9.98
C MET A 67 -13.39 6.97 9.46
N VAL A 68 -12.79 7.50 8.39
CA VAL A 68 -11.49 7.01 7.87
C VAL A 68 -10.40 7.07 8.95
N ARG A 69 -10.36 8.15 9.73
CA ARG A 69 -9.41 8.27 10.85
C ARG A 69 -9.67 7.21 11.92
N ARG A 70 -10.93 6.99 12.28
CA ARG A 70 -11.31 5.99 13.27
C ARG A 70 -10.94 4.57 12.86
N ILE A 71 -11.25 4.19 11.62
CA ILE A 71 -10.85 2.87 11.08
C ILE A 71 -9.32 2.74 11.09
N ALA A 72 -8.58 3.80 10.77
CA ALA A 72 -7.12 3.79 10.86
C ALA A 72 -6.57 3.74 12.30
N GLU A 73 -7.35 4.13 13.31
CA GLU A 73 -7.01 3.93 14.72
C GLU A 73 -7.31 2.47 15.12
N LEU A 74 -8.46 1.92 14.70
CA LEU A 74 -8.83 0.51 14.90
C LEU A 74 -7.79 -0.44 14.27
N SER A 75 -7.27 -0.10 13.08
CA SER A 75 -6.27 -0.93 12.38
C SER A 75 -4.95 -1.04 13.14
N ARG A 76 -4.71 -0.13 14.10
CA ARG A 76 -3.50 -0.11 14.94
C ARG A 76 -3.72 -0.81 16.28
N ASP A 77 -4.96 -1.14 16.62
CA ASP A 77 -5.30 -1.81 17.86
C ASP A 77 -5.27 -3.34 17.70
N LYS A 78 -4.19 -3.97 18.19
CA LYS A 78 -4.04 -5.43 18.19
C LYS A 78 -5.02 -6.17 19.11
N CYS A 79 -5.81 -5.47 19.91
CA CYS A 79 -6.85 -6.09 20.72
C CYS A 79 -8.11 -6.40 19.89
N THR A 80 -8.22 -5.84 18.68
CA THR A 80 -9.36 -6.03 17.78
C THR A 80 -8.99 -7.04 16.68
N TYR A 81 -9.97 -7.78 16.17
CA TYR A 81 -9.70 -8.73 15.11
C TYR A 81 -9.29 -7.99 13.83
N PHE A 82 -9.95 -6.87 13.51
CA PHE A 82 -9.56 -6.02 12.39
C PHE A 82 -8.11 -5.53 12.49
N GLY A 83 -7.71 -5.02 13.67
CA GLY A 83 -6.37 -4.52 13.88
C GLY A 83 -5.30 -5.60 13.81
N CYS A 84 -5.56 -6.79 14.35
CA CYS A 84 -4.69 -7.95 14.16
C CYS A 84 -4.57 -8.33 12.68
N LEU A 85 -5.69 -8.47 11.97
CA LEU A 85 -5.71 -8.88 10.57
C LEU A 85 -4.88 -7.94 9.67
N VAL A 86 -5.08 -6.62 9.80
CA VAL A 86 -4.34 -5.62 9.03
C VAL A 86 -2.85 -5.63 9.39
N GLN A 87 -2.51 -5.68 10.67
CA GLN A 87 -1.10 -5.62 11.10
C GLN A 87 -0.32 -6.89 10.75
N ASP A 88 -0.96 -8.06 10.88
CA ASP A 88 -0.35 -9.34 10.50
C ASP A 88 -0.06 -9.36 9.01
N TYR A 89 -1.00 -8.94 8.16
CA TYR A 89 -0.81 -8.85 6.72
C TYR A 89 0.28 -7.87 6.30
N VAL A 90 0.26 -6.65 6.86
CA VAL A 90 1.29 -5.63 6.57
C VAL A 90 2.67 -6.12 6.98
N SER A 91 2.78 -6.83 8.11
CA SER A 91 4.03 -7.43 8.56
C SER A 91 4.46 -8.58 7.65
N PHE A 92 3.52 -9.45 7.26
CA PHE A 92 3.77 -10.58 6.38
C PHE A 92 4.42 -10.13 5.06
N LEU A 93 3.84 -9.14 4.38
CA LEU A 93 4.40 -8.64 3.13
C LEU A 93 5.80 -8.08 3.33
N LYS A 94 6.00 -7.23 4.35
CA LYS A 94 7.30 -6.61 4.64
C LYS A 94 8.40 -7.61 4.99
N GLU A 95 8.03 -8.75 5.57
CA GLU A 95 8.98 -9.76 6.05
C GLU A 95 9.24 -10.90 5.04
N ASN A 96 8.41 -11.02 3.99
CA ASN A 96 8.46 -12.13 3.04
C ASN A 96 8.56 -11.62 1.59
N GLU A 97 9.75 -11.16 1.18
CA GLU A 97 10.01 -10.61 -0.16
C GLU A 97 9.80 -11.62 -1.31
N GLU A 98 10.01 -12.93 -1.08
CA GLU A 98 9.91 -13.97 -2.12
C GLU A 98 8.53 -14.68 -2.17
N CYS A 99 7.48 -14.10 -1.58
CA CYS A 99 6.19 -14.79 -1.50
C CYS A 99 5.33 -14.70 -2.78
N HIS A 100 5.70 -13.86 -3.73
CA HIS A 100 4.94 -13.61 -4.95
C HIS A 100 5.72 -13.98 -6.21
N VAL A 101 5.02 -14.57 -7.19
CA VAL A 101 5.62 -15.03 -8.45
C VAL A 101 5.87 -13.87 -9.43
N SER A 102 5.08 -12.79 -9.33
CA SER A 102 5.19 -11.61 -10.20
C SER A 102 4.67 -10.34 -9.52
N SER A 103 5.01 -9.18 -10.06
CA SER A 103 4.47 -7.87 -9.65
C SER A 103 2.93 -7.84 -9.68
N THR A 104 2.34 -8.36 -10.76
CA THR A 104 0.89 -8.46 -10.92
C THR A 104 0.25 -9.36 -9.86
N ASP A 105 0.85 -10.51 -9.55
CA ASP A 105 0.37 -11.43 -8.51
C ASP A 105 0.37 -10.77 -7.11
N MET A 106 1.45 -10.06 -6.77
CA MET A 106 1.56 -9.28 -5.54
C MET A 106 0.46 -8.21 -5.46
N LEU A 107 0.33 -7.35 -6.48
CA LEU A 107 -0.66 -6.27 -6.47
C LEU A 107 -2.10 -6.82 -6.41
N GLN A 108 -2.39 -7.93 -7.11
CA GLN A 108 -3.69 -8.58 -7.03
C GLN A 108 -3.97 -9.16 -5.65
N THR A 109 -2.97 -9.75 -5.00
CA THR A 109 -3.11 -10.23 -3.61
C THR A 109 -3.44 -9.07 -2.66
N ILE A 110 -2.76 -7.93 -2.80
CA ILE A 110 -3.04 -6.72 -2.02
C ILE A 110 -4.47 -6.21 -2.26
N ARG A 111 -4.91 -6.14 -3.53
CA ARG A 111 -6.28 -5.72 -3.87
C ARG A 111 -7.32 -6.66 -3.27
N GLN A 112 -7.10 -7.98 -3.36
CA GLN A 112 -8.00 -8.98 -2.81
C GLN A 112 -8.10 -8.86 -1.30
N PHE A 113 -6.97 -8.68 -0.61
CA PHE A 113 -6.96 -8.47 0.83
C PHE A 113 -7.73 -7.20 1.22
N MET A 114 -7.47 -6.06 0.56
CA MET A 114 -8.22 -4.82 0.81
C MET A 114 -9.73 -4.99 0.64
N THR A 115 -10.17 -5.68 -0.42
CA THR A 115 -11.60 -5.91 -0.67
C THR A 115 -12.25 -6.76 0.41
N GLN A 116 -11.54 -7.78 0.90
CA GLN A 116 -12.08 -8.65 1.96
C GLN A 116 -12.14 -7.96 3.31
N VAL A 117 -11.08 -7.23 3.67
CA VAL A 117 -11.05 -6.45 4.90
C VAL A 117 -12.11 -5.35 4.87
N LYS A 118 -12.36 -4.73 3.71
CA LYS A 118 -13.48 -3.82 3.48
C LYS A 118 -14.83 -4.50 3.75
N ASN A 119 -15.06 -5.69 3.18
CA ASN A 119 -16.30 -6.45 3.37
C ASN A 119 -16.49 -6.98 4.81
N TYR A 120 -15.39 -7.32 5.49
CA TYR A 120 -15.42 -7.67 6.90
C TYR A 120 -15.93 -6.48 7.73
N LEU A 121 -15.32 -5.29 7.53
CA LEU A 121 -15.68 -4.11 8.29
C LEU A 121 -17.14 -3.68 8.09
N SER A 122 -17.67 -3.80 6.88
CA SER A 122 -19.09 -3.47 6.61
C SER A 122 -20.09 -4.40 7.29
N GLN A 123 -19.65 -5.58 7.75
CA GLN A 123 -20.49 -6.55 8.46
C GLN A 123 -20.15 -6.65 9.95
N SER A 124 -19.01 -6.09 10.36
CA SER A 124 -18.51 -6.18 11.73
C SER A 124 -19.23 -5.25 12.69
N SER A 125 -19.33 -5.65 13.95
CA SER A 125 -19.76 -4.80 15.06
C SER A 125 -18.60 -4.11 15.79
N GLU A 126 -17.37 -4.20 15.27
CA GLU A 126 -16.17 -3.59 15.90
C GLU A 126 -16.16 -2.05 15.82
N LEU A 127 -16.96 -1.46 14.93
CA LEU A 127 -17.10 -0.02 14.80
C LEU A 127 -18.21 0.52 15.71
N ASP A 128 -17.84 1.33 16.73
CA ASP A 128 -18.80 1.91 17.68
C ASP A 128 -18.78 3.46 17.78
N PRO A 129 -19.63 4.21 17.06
CA PRO A 129 -20.88 3.72 16.53
C PRO A 129 -20.69 3.10 15.14
N PRO A 130 -21.65 2.28 14.68
CA PRO A 130 -21.61 1.65 13.36
C PRO A 130 -21.45 2.67 12.24
N ILE A 131 -20.85 2.26 11.12
CA ILE A 131 -20.56 3.18 10.01
C ILE A 131 -21.84 3.80 9.42
N GLU A 132 -22.92 3.03 9.38
CA GLU A 132 -24.26 3.40 8.91
C GLU A 132 -24.88 4.54 9.73
N SER A 133 -24.43 4.72 10.97
CA SER A 133 -24.94 5.80 11.84
C SER A 133 -24.38 7.18 11.50
N LEU A 134 -23.23 7.23 10.81
CA LEU A 134 -22.49 8.47 10.55
C LEU A 134 -22.36 8.78 9.06
N ILE A 135 -22.45 7.76 8.20
CA ILE A 135 -22.18 7.85 6.76
C ILE A 135 -23.43 7.40 5.99
N PRO A 136 -23.90 8.18 4.99
CA PRO A 136 -24.96 7.76 4.08
C PRO A 136 -24.61 6.46 3.36
N GLU A 137 -25.61 5.58 3.16
CA GLU A 137 -25.42 4.23 2.58
C GLU A 137 -24.67 4.25 1.24
N ASP A 138 -24.94 5.23 0.38
CA ASP A 138 -24.29 5.42 -0.92
C ASP A 138 -22.81 5.81 -0.83
N GLN A 139 -22.35 6.26 0.34
CA GLN A 139 -20.97 6.70 0.58
C GLN A 139 -20.15 5.73 1.43
N ILE A 140 -20.79 4.73 2.04
CA ILE A 140 -20.12 3.76 2.93
C ILE A 140 -18.95 3.07 2.19
N ASP A 141 -19.19 2.55 0.99
CA ASP A 141 -18.16 1.82 0.24
C ASP A 141 -16.95 2.71 -0.08
N VAL A 142 -17.19 3.97 -0.49
CA VAL A 142 -16.13 4.95 -0.78
C VAL A 142 -15.33 5.29 0.47
N VAL A 143 -15.98 5.42 1.62
CA VAL A 143 -15.32 5.70 2.90
C VAL A 143 -14.46 4.51 3.35
N LEU A 144 -14.98 3.29 3.25
CA LEU A 144 -14.24 2.08 3.58
C LEU A 144 -13.05 1.88 2.65
N GLU A 145 -13.22 2.12 1.34
CA GLU A 145 -12.15 2.03 0.35
C GLU A 145 -11.00 3.02 0.67
N LYS A 146 -11.34 4.27 1.01
CA LYS A 146 -10.36 5.26 1.49
C LYS A 146 -9.67 4.83 2.78
N ALA A 147 -10.39 4.18 3.69
CA ALA A 147 -9.82 3.61 4.89
C ALA A 147 -8.84 2.47 4.57
N MET A 148 -9.14 1.58 3.61
CA MET A 148 -8.22 0.52 3.18
C MET A 148 -6.91 1.11 2.61
N HIS A 149 -6.99 2.15 1.79
CA HIS A 149 -5.77 2.83 1.30
C HIS A 149 -4.94 3.36 2.46
N LYS A 150 -5.56 3.92 3.50
CA LYS A 150 -4.86 4.49 4.66
C LYS A 150 -4.27 3.43 5.58
N CYS A 151 -4.96 2.30 5.80
CA CYS A 151 -4.55 1.27 6.74
C CYS A 151 -3.57 0.27 6.14
N ILE A 152 -3.66 0.02 4.83
CA ILE A 152 -2.91 -1.03 4.13
C ILE A 152 -1.90 -0.41 3.16
N LEU A 153 -2.35 0.40 2.19
CA LEU A 153 -1.45 0.93 1.15
C LEU A 153 -0.45 1.95 1.68
N LYS A 154 -0.86 2.86 2.58
CA LYS A 154 0.03 3.88 3.16
C LYS A 154 1.26 3.25 3.85
N PRO A 155 1.12 2.28 4.78
CA PRO A 155 2.28 1.65 5.41
C PRO A 155 3.06 0.71 4.49
N LEU A 156 2.47 0.22 3.40
CA LEU A 156 3.13 -0.67 2.42
C LEU A 156 3.79 0.07 1.25
N LYS A 157 3.49 1.35 1.01
CA LYS A 157 3.93 2.12 -0.16
C LYS A 157 5.39 1.88 -0.54
N GLY A 158 6.32 2.18 0.38
CA GLY A 158 7.75 2.07 0.10
C GLY A 158 8.21 0.63 -0.17
N HIS A 159 7.57 -0.36 0.47
CA HIS A 159 7.89 -1.77 0.24
C HIS A 159 7.35 -2.26 -1.11
N VAL A 160 6.12 -1.89 -1.47
CA VAL A 160 5.55 -2.20 -2.79
C VAL A 160 6.38 -1.55 -3.90
N GLU A 161 6.82 -0.31 -3.72
CA GLU A 161 7.71 0.37 -4.68
C GLU A 161 9.06 -0.35 -4.86
N ALA A 162 9.66 -0.84 -3.78
CA ALA A 162 10.88 -1.65 -3.85
C ALA A 162 10.63 -2.96 -4.61
N MET A 163 9.61 -3.72 -4.22
CA MET A 163 9.26 -5.01 -4.83
C MET A 163 8.97 -4.87 -6.34
N LEU A 164 8.19 -3.86 -6.75
CA LEU A 164 7.92 -3.60 -8.16
C LEU A 164 9.21 -3.34 -8.95
N LYS A 165 10.11 -2.54 -8.38
CA LYS A 165 11.41 -2.27 -9.00
C LYS A 165 12.25 -3.54 -9.10
N ASP A 166 12.24 -4.40 -8.08
CA ASP A 166 13.00 -5.64 -8.07
C ASP A 166 12.48 -6.63 -9.12
N PHE A 167 11.15 -6.81 -9.24
CA PHE A 167 10.54 -7.62 -10.30
C PHE A 167 10.95 -7.14 -11.70
N HIS A 168 10.84 -5.84 -11.98
CA HIS A 168 11.17 -5.29 -13.30
C HIS A 168 12.67 -5.18 -13.58
N THR A 169 13.50 -5.14 -12.54
CA THR A 169 14.95 -5.22 -12.69
C THR A 169 15.36 -6.66 -13.02
N ALA A 170 14.72 -7.64 -12.37
CA ALA A 170 14.99 -9.06 -12.59
C ALA A 170 14.53 -9.56 -13.98
N ASP A 171 13.38 -9.09 -14.48
CA ASP A 171 12.88 -9.46 -15.82
C ASP A 171 13.52 -8.66 -16.97
N GLY A 172 14.33 -7.63 -16.65
CA GLY A 172 15.03 -6.78 -17.61
C GLY A 172 14.16 -5.70 -18.28
N SER A 173 12.85 -5.67 -18.03
CA SER A 173 11.92 -4.70 -18.61
C SER A 173 12.25 -3.26 -18.23
N TRP A 174 12.77 -3.05 -17.01
CA TRP A 174 13.20 -1.73 -16.53
C TRP A 174 14.36 -1.16 -17.36
N LYS A 175 15.32 -2.03 -17.72
CA LYS A 175 16.47 -1.66 -18.56
C LYS A 175 16.01 -1.37 -19.98
N GLN A 176 15.16 -2.23 -20.55
CA GLN A 176 14.60 -2.05 -21.89
C GLN A 176 13.82 -0.73 -22.01
N LEU A 177 12.96 -0.43 -21.04
CA LEU A 177 12.20 0.82 -21.03
C LEU A 177 13.11 2.05 -20.97
N LYS A 178 14.16 2.01 -20.14
CA LYS A 178 15.15 3.09 -20.05
C LYS A 178 15.85 3.36 -21.39
N GLU A 179 16.28 2.31 -22.07
CA GLU A 179 16.93 2.42 -23.39
C GLU A 179 15.96 2.99 -24.43
N ASN A 180 14.71 2.49 -24.46
CA ASN A 180 13.72 2.95 -25.42
C ASN A 180 13.24 4.37 -25.17
N LEU A 181 13.13 4.82 -23.91
CA LEU A 181 12.84 6.22 -23.57
C LEU A 181 13.89 7.15 -24.21
N GLN A 182 15.18 6.79 -24.12
CA GLN A 182 16.24 7.58 -24.74
C GLN A 182 16.13 7.63 -26.27
N LEU A 183 15.76 6.52 -26.91
CA LEU A 183 15.54 6.48 -28.35
C LEU A 183 14.36 7.35 -28.78
N VAL A 184 13.21 7.24 -28.10
CA VAL A 184 12.00 8.02 -28.41
C VAL A 184 12.25 9.52 -28.20
N ARG A 185 13.01 9.90 -27.17
CA ARG A 185 13.35 11.31 -26.90
C ARG A 185 14.13 11.99 -28.01
N GLN A 186 14.94 11.24 -28.75
CA GLN A 186 15.76 11.75 -29.86
C GLN A 186 14.96 11.91 -31.15
N ARG A 187 13.71 11.42 -31.19
CA ARG A 187 12.86 11.47 -32.38
C ARG A 187 12.13 12.79 -32.50
N ASN A 188 11.88 13.19 -33.74
CA ASN A 188 11.00 14.30 -34.02
C ASN A 188 9.55 13.91 -33.66
N PRO A 189 8.74 14.82 -33.10
CA PRO A 189 7.34 14.53 -32.75
C PRO A 189 6.54 13.94 -33.92
N GLN A 190 6.79 14.41 -35.15
CA GLN A 190 6.08 13.94 -36.35
C GLN A 190 6.40 12.48 -36.69
N GLU A 191 7.61 12.00 -36.37
CA GLU A 191 7.98 10.58 -36.53
C GLU A 191 7.21 9.67 -35.56
N LEU A 192 6.71 10.24 -34.46
CA LEU A 192 5.88 9.54 -33.48
C LEU A 192 4.38 9.69 -33.79
N GLY A 193 4.01 10.28 -34.93
CA GLY A 193 2.62 10.54 -35.31
C GLY A 193 2.00 11.74 -34.61
N VAL A 194 2.82 12.63 -34.02
CA VAL A 194 2.33 13.84 -33.37
C VAL A 194 2.14 14.97 -34.39
N PHE A 195 0.88 15.25 -34.70
CA PHE A 195 0.47 16.36 -35.58
C PHE A 195 -0.28 17.48 -34.83
N ALA A 196 -0.54 17.29 -33.54
CA ALA A 196 -1.09 18.30 -32.65
C ALA A 196 0.04 19.16 -32.04
N PRO A 197 -0.28 20.37 -31.56
CA PRO A 197 0.66 21.17 -30.78
C PRO A 197 1.21 20.38 -29.58
N THR A 198 2.53 20.48 -29.35
CA THR A 198 3.24 19.80 -28.26
C THR A 198 3.59 20.76 -27.13
N PRO A 199 3.69 20.28 -25.87
CA PRO A 199 4.02 21.13 -24.74
C PRO A 199 5.41 21.79 -24.89
N ASP A 200 5.50 23.05 -24.49
CA ASP A 200 6.81 23.71 -24.36
C ASP A 200 7.56 23.23 -23.09
N LEU A 201 8.76 23.76 -22.86
CA LEU A 201 9.58 23.36 -21.70
C LEU A 201 8.89 23.63 -20.36
N MET A 202 8.19 24.75 -20.21
CA MET A 202 7.53 25.14 -18.96
C MET A 202 6.30 24.25 -18.70
N GLU A 203 5.55 23.93 -19.75
CA GLU A 203 4.41 23.03 -19.69
C GLU A 203 4.86 21.60 -19.38
N LEU A 204 5.97 21.15 -19.97
CA LEU A 204 6.57 19.85 -19.68
C LEU A 204 7.05 19.75 -18.23
N GLU A 205 7.71 20.79 -17.70
CA GLU A 205 8.10 20.84 -16.28
C GLU A 205 6.89 20.75 -15.35
N LYS A 206 5.79 21.44 -15.70
CA LYS A 206 4.53 21.38 -14.95
C LYS A 206 3.93 19.97 -14.97
N ILE A 207 3.96 19.29 -16.11
CA ILE A 207 3.52 17.90 -16.25
C ILE A 207 4.42 16.97 -15.42
N LYS A 208 5.73 17.11 -15.53
CA LYS A 208 6.71 16.33 -14.76
C LYS A 208 6.49 16.47 -13.26
N LEU A 209 6.22 17.68 -12.76
CA LEU A 209 5.88 17.90 -11.35
C LEU A 209 4.62 17.13 -10.92
N LYS A 210 3.61 16.99 -11.79
CA LYS A 210 2.41 16.19 -11.49
C LYS A 210 2.73 14.70 -11.41
N PHE A 211 3.56 14.17 -12.30
CA PHE A 211 4.04 12.78 -12.20
C PHE A 211 4.87 12.56 -10.94
N MET A 212 5.77 13.47 -10.58
CA MET A 212 6.54 13.39 -9.32
C MET A 212 5.62 13.47 -8.09
N THR A 213 4.53 14.24 -8.16
CA THR A 213 3.52 14.26 -7.09
C THR A 213 2.77 12.93 -7.02
N MET A 214 2.48 12.31 -8.17
CA MET A 214 1.79 11.03 -8.26
C MET A 214 2.57 9.90 -7.58
N GLN A 215 3.89 9.84 -7.81
CA GLN A 215 4.79 8.89 -7.13
C GLN A 215 4.77 9.02 -5.59
N LYS A 216 4.50 10.22 -5.06
CA LYS A 216 4.42 10.44 -3.60
C LYS A 216 3.10 9.96 -2.99
N MET A 217 2.06 9.73 -3.79
CA MET A 217 0.77 9.29 -3.30
C MET A 217 0.78 7.78 -3.03
N TYR A 218 0.05 7.32 -2.00
CA TYR A 218 -0.22 5.88 -1.79
C TYR A 218 -1.61 5.47 -2.30
N SER A 219 -2.54 6.40 -2.48
CA SER A 219 -3.90 6.08 -2.91
C SER A 219 -3.96 6.00 -4.44
N PRO A 220 -4.38 4.86 -5.04
CA PRO A 220 -4.50 4.71 -6.49
C PRO A 220 -5.51 5.70 -7.07
N GLU A 221 -6.60 6.01 -6.36
CA GLU A 221 -7.58 7.03 -6.76
C GLU A 221 -6.93 8.42 -6.86
N LYS A 222 -6.14 8.82 -5.84
CA LYS A 222 -5.42 10.10 -5.88
C LYS A 222 -4.36 10.14 -7.00
N LYS A 223 -3.73 9.01 -7.32
CA LYS A 223 -2.82 8.91 -8.47
C LYS A 223 -3.57 9.10 -9.80
N VAL A 224 -4.73 8.45 -9.99
CA VAL A 224 -5.59 8.63 -11.18
C VAL A 224 -6.04 10.08 -11.32
N MET A 225 -6.42 10.76 -10.23
CA MET A 225 -6.75 12.18 -10.28
C MET A 225 -5.59 13.06 -10.78
N LEU A 226 -4.34 12.73 -10.43
CA LEU A 226 -3.16 13.43 -10.93
C LEU A 226 -2.92 13.12 -12.41
N LEU A 227 -3.12 11.88 -12.85
CA LEU A 227 -3.08 11.50 -14.26
C LEU A 227 -4.10 12.29 -15.08
N LEU A 228 -5.35 12.40 -14.61
CA LEU A 228 -6.39 13.22 -15.24
C LEU A 228 -5.97 14.69 -15.39
N ARG A 229 -5.31 15.25 -14.37
CA ARG A 229 -4.76 16.61 -14.43
C ARG A 229 -3.66 16.74 -15.48
N VAL A 230 -2.81 15.72 -15.65
CA VAL A 230 -1.81 15.68 -16.73
C VAL A 230 -2.50 15.65 -18.09
N CYS A 231 -3.49 14.77 -18.30
CA CYS A 231 -4.23 14.68 -19.56
C CYS A 231 -4.90 16.02 -19.90
N LYS A 232 -5.51 16.71 -18.93
CA LYS A 232 -6.10 18.05 -19.12
C LYS A 232 -5.07 19.10 -19.53
N LEU A 233 -3.87 19.06 -18.97
CA LEU A 233 -2.78 19.95 -19.41
C LEU A 233 -2.41 19.68 -20.87
N ILE A 234 -2.29 18.41 -21.26
CA ILE A 234 -1.99 18.01 -22.64
C ILE A 234 -3.09 18.49 -23.60
N TYR A 235 -4.37 18.29 -23.28
CA TYR A 235 -5.46 18.81 -24.10
C TYR A 235 -5.45 20.32 -24.22
N THR A 236 -5.17 21.04 -23.13
CA THR A 236 -5.04 22.51 -23.15
C THR A 236 -3.98 22.93 -24.17
N VAL A 237 -2.84 22.24 -24.21
CA VAL A 237 -1.78 22.51 -25.19
C VAL A 237 -2.26 22.20 -26.61
N MET A 238 -2.87 21.04 -26.83
CA MET A 238 -3.34 20.64 -28.16
C MET A 238 -4.39 21.63 -28.72
N GLU A 239 -5.29 22.11 -27.87
CA GLU A 239 -6.38 23.03 -28.22
C GLU A 239 -5.94 24.49 -28.37
N ASN A 240 -4.74 24.86 -27.89
CA ASN A 240 -4.26 26.24 -27.90
C ASN A 240 -4.27 26.83 -29.31
N ASN A 241 -5.20 27.77 -29.53
CA ASN A 241 -5.40 28.53 -30.77
C ASN A 241 -5.68 27.70 -32.03
N SER A 242 -6.01 26.41 -31.90
CA SER A 242 -6.25 25.54 -33.05
C SER A 242 -7.73 25.51 -33.48
N GLY A 243 -8.67 25.74 -32.54
CA GLY A 243 -10.12 25.64 -32.79
C GLY A 243 -10.58 24.25 -33.25
N ARG A 244 -9.68 23.26 -33.26
CA ARG A 244 -9.87 21.89 -33.69
C ARG A 244 -10.17 21.04 -32.46
N MET A 245 -11.17 20.16 -32.57
CA MET A 245 -11.40 19.12 -31.56
C MET A 245 -10.46 17.94 -31.83
N TYR A 246 -9.80 17.46 -30.78
CA TYR A 246 -8.85 16.34 -30.85
C TYR A 246 -9.46 15.06 -30.28
N GLY A 247 -9.31 13.96 -31.02
CA GLY A 247 -9.79 12.65 -30.62
C GLY A 247 -8.70 11.81 -29.93
N ALA A 248 -9.02 10.55 -29.65
CA ALA A 248 -8.09 9.56 -29.08
C ALA A 248 -6.86 9.34 -29.96
N ASP A 249 -7.06 9.30 -31.29
CA ASP A 249 -6.00 9.06 -32.28
C ASP A 249 -4.98 10.22 -32.35
N ASP A 250 -5.41 11.44 -32.02
CA ASP A 250 -4.52 12.59 -31.91
C ASP A 250 -3.83 12.64 -30.53
N PHE A 251 -4.54 12.23 -29.47
CA PHE A 251 -4.07 12.34 -28.10
C PHE A 251 -2.98 11.32 -27.73
N LEU A 252 -3.15 10.05 -28.12
CA LEU A 252 -2.22 8.99 -27.73
C LEU A 252 -0.77 9.24 -28.20
N PRO A 253 -0.51 9.69 -29.45
CA PRO A 253 0.83 10.10 -29.87
C PRO A 253 1.41 11.22 -29.01
N VAL A 254 0.62 12.26 -28.68
CA VAL A 254 1.06 13.38 -27.85
C VAL A 254 1.41 12.90 -26.44
N LEU A 255 0.56 12.07 -25.83
CA LEU A 255 0.82 11.47 -24.52
C LEU A 255 2.11 10.64 -24.53
N THR A 256 2.32 9.81 -25.56
CA THR A 256 3.53 9.02 -25.75
C THR A 256 4.78 9.89 -25.81
N TYR A 257 4.73 10.96 -26.62
CA TYR A 257 5.80 11.94 -26.69
C TYR A 257 6.06 12.61 -25.33
N VAL A 258 5.02 13.09 -24.65
CA VAL A 258 5.14 13.75 -23.34
C VAL A 258 5.75 12.84 -22.28
N ILE A 259 5.34 11.57 -22.22
CA ILE A 259 5.91 10.58 -21.30
C ILE A 259 7.41 10.39 -21.58
N ALA A 260 7.79 10.23 -22.85
CA ALA A 260 9.20 10.13 -23.23
C ALA A 260 10.00 11.39 -22.85
N GLN A 261 9.42 12.58 -23.09
CA GLN A 261 10.06 13.86 -22.74
C GLN A 261 10.17 14.10 -21.23
N CYS A 262 9.30 13.51 -20.40
CA CYS A 262 9.42 13.57 -18.95
C CYS A 262 10.60 12.72 -18.42
N ASP A 263 10.93 11.63 -19.11
CA ASP A 263 12.01 10.68 -18.77
C ASP A 263 11.92 10.20 -17.32
N MET A 264 10.73 9.69 -16.96
CA MET A 264 10.43 9.17 -15.63
C MET A 264 10.15 7.68 -15.72
N LEU A 265 11.15 6.89 -15.36
CA LEU A 265 11.12 5.44 -15.50
C LEU A 265 10.10 4.79 -14.56
N GLU A 266 9.93 5.33 -13.36
CA GLU A 266 9.00 4.79 -12.37
C GLU A 266 7.53 5.03 -12.76
N LEU A 267 7.25 5.82 -13.82
CA LEU A 267 5.89 5.99 -14.32
C LEU A 267 5.27 4.64 -14.72
N ASP A 268 6.08 3.70 -15.19
CA ASP A 268 5.61 2.37 -15.57
C ASP A 268 5.02 1.60 -14.37
N THR A 269 5.76 1.55 -13.27
CA THR A 269 5.28 0.95 -12.01
C THR A 269 4.12 1.70 -11.40
N GLU A 270 4.04 3.02 -11.60
CA GLU A 270 2.91 3.82 -11.13
C GLU A 270 1.61 3.51 -11.90
N ILE A 271 1.72 3.31 -13.22
CA ILE A 271 0.59 2.87 -14.05
C ILE A 271 0.18 1.45 -13.66
N GLU A 272 1.12 0.51 -13.50
CA GLU A 272 0.81 -0.85 -13.05
C GLU A 272 0.12 -0.85 -11.67
N TYR A 273 0.65 -0.08 -10.73
CA TYR A 273 0.07 0.11 -9.40
C TYR A 273 -1.40 0.56 -9.47
N MET A 274 -1.69 1.60 -10.25
CA MET A 274 -3.07 2.07 -10.43
C MET A 274 -3.95 1.03 -11.12
N MET A 275 -3.44 0.37 -12.17
CA MET A 275 -4.17 -0.65 -12.93
C MET A 275 -4.61 -1.82 -12.06
N GLU A 276 -3.77 -2.27 -11.11
CA GLU A 276 -4.03 -3.45 -10.30
C GLU A 276 -4.58 -3.14 -8.89
N LEU A 277 -4.54 -1.90 -8.39
CA LEU A 277 -5.04 -1.56 -7.04
C LEU A 277 -6.26 -0.66 -6.98
N LEU A 278 -6.61 0.06 -8.05
CA LEU A 278 -7.81 0.92 -8.07
C LEU A 278 -9.08 0.11 -7.73
N ASP A 279 -10.14 0.73 -7.24
CA ASP A 279 -11.42 0.05 -7.15
C ASP A 279 -11.97 -0.22 -8.57
N PRO A 280 -12.43 -1.44 -8.91
CA PRO A 280 -13.00 -1.74 -10.22
C PRO A 280 -14.17 -0.84 -10.66
N SER A 281 -14.96 -0.32 -9.71
CA SER A 281 -16.05 0.62 -10.00
C SER A 281 -15.54 1.90 -10.66
N LEU A 282 -14.34 2.37 -10.27
CA LEU A 282 -13.69 3.57 -10.79
C LEU A 282 -13.00 3.37 -12.15
N LEU A 283 -12.94 2.14 -12.66
CA LEU A 283 -12.42 1.85 -14.00
C LEU A 283 -13.42 2.24 -15.10
N HIS A 284 -14.69 2.45 -14.75
CA HIS A 284 -15.69 2.92 -15.70
C HIS A 284 -15.68 4.45 -15.72
N GLY A 285 -15.34 5.04 -16.87
CA GLY A 285 -15.36 6.49 -17.08
C GLY A 285 -14.00 7.08 -17.47
N GLU A 286 -13.86 8.39 -17.23
CA GLU A 286 -12.71 9.20 -17.67
C GLU A 286 -11.39 8.67 -17.07
N GLY A 287 -11.38 8.34 -15.77
CA GLY A 287 -10.20 7.83 -15.07
C GLY A 287 -9.65 6.54 -15.69
N GLY A 288 -10.51 5.55 -15.92
CA GLY A 288 -10.14 4.29 -16.57
C GLY A 288 -9.64 4.50 -18.01
N TYR A 289 -10.32 5.36 -18.78
CA TYR A 289 -9.90 5.68 -20.16
C TYR A 289 -8.47 6.22 -20.23
N TYR A 290 -8.13 7.23 -19.42
CA TYR A 290 -6.78 7.81 -19.45
C TYR A 290 -5.72 6.92 -18.81
N LEU A 291 -6.10 6.10 -17.82
CA LEU A 291 -5.20 5.09 -17.27
C LEU A 291 -4.81 4.06 -18.33
N THR A 292 -5.79 3.54 -19.10
CA THR A 292 -5.50 2.62 -20.22
C THR A 292 -4.74 3.31 -21.36
N SER A 293 -4.96 4.61 -21.58
CA SER A 293 -4.20 5.39 -22.56
C SER A 293 -2.74 5.57 -22.16
N ALA A 294 -2.46 5.81 -20.87
CA ALA A 294 -1.10 5.90 -20.33
C ALA A 294 -0.38 4.55 -20.40
N TYR A 295 -1.08 3.46 -20.09
CA TYR A 295 -0.57 2.10 -20.30
C TYR A 295 -0.22 1.85 -21.78
N GLY A 296 -1.12 2.23 -22.70
CA GLY A 296 -0.88 2.12 -24.15
C GLY A 296 0.35 2.91 -24.60
N ALA A 297 0.50 4.15 -24.13
CA ALA A 297 1.65 5.00 -24.43
C ALA A 297 2.98 4.38 -23.95
N LEU A 298 3.03 3.87 -22.72
CA LEU A 298 4.21 3.17 -22.19
C LEU A 298 4.50 1.88 -22.97
N SER A 299 3.47 1.13 -23.35
CA SER A 299 3.63 -0.08 -24.16
C SER A 299 4.22 0.22 -25.55
N LEU A 300 3.83 1.33 -26.18
CA LEU A 300 4.44 1.81 -27.42
C LEU A 300 5.93 2.14 -27.24
N ILE A 301 6.30 2.76 -26.11
CA ILE A 301 7.70 3.05 -25.79
C ILE A 301 8.47 1.75 -25.55
N LYS A 302 7.92 0.80 -24.78
CA LYS A 302 8.56 -0.51 -24.51
C LYS A 302 8.84 -1.30 -25.79
N ASN A 303 8.01 -1.14 -26.83
CA ASN A 303 8.11 -1.86 -28.10
C ASN A 303 8.66 -1.00 -29.26
N PHE A 304 9.32 0.12 -28.98
CA PHE A 304 9.67 1.13 -29.98
C PHE A 304 10.55 0.64 -31.15
N GLN A 305 11.34 -0.43 -30.96
CA GLN A 305 12.27 -0.95 -31.99
C GLN A 305 11.61 -1.88 -33.03
N GLU A 306 10.37 -2.32 -32.82
CA GLU A 306 9.62 -2.99 -33.87
C GLU A 306 9.12 -1.92 -34.84
N GLU A 307 9.61 -1.90 -36.09
CA GLU A 307 9.22 -0.96 -37.17
C GLU A 307 7.70 -0.94 -37.48
N GLN A 308 6.90 -1.70 -36.72
CA GLN A 308 5.45 -1.89 -36.83
C GLN A 308 4.66 -1.45 -35.58
N ALA A 309 5.33 -1.04 -34.49
CA ALA A 309 4.70 -0.71 -33.20
C ALA A 309 3.66 0.43 -33.28
N ALA A 310 3.82 1.36 -34.22
CA ALA A 310 2.92 2.49 -34.41
C ALA A 310 1.63 2.17 -35.17
N ARG A 311 1.53 1.03 -35.88
CA ARG A 311 0.36 0.79 -36.77
C ARG A 311 -0.87 0.26 -36.06
N LEU A 312 -0.70 -0.47 -34.97
CA LEU A 312 -1.75 -0.96 -34.08
C LEU A 312 -1.06 -1.23 -32.75
N LEU A 313 -1.62 -0.86 -31.59
CA LEU A 313 -1.20 -1.40 -30.29
C LEU A 313 -0.76 -2.86 -30.47
N SER A 314 0.48 -3.22 -30.10
CA SER A 314 1.03 -4.55 -30.35
C SER A 314 0.02 -5.61 -29.92
N SER A 315 -0.07 -6.74 -30.63
CA SER A 315 -1.02 -7.81 -30.26
C SER A 315 -0.92 -8.13 -28.77
N GLU A 316 0.32 -8.16 -28.27
CA GLU A 316 0.64 -8.33 -26.86
C GLU A 316 0.06 -7.24 -25.94
N ALA A 317 0.18 -5.95 -26.28
CA ALA A 317 -0.41 -4.85 -25.51
C ALA A 317 -1.94 -4.93 -25.45
N ARG A 318 -2.57 -5.35 -26.55
CA ARG A 318 -4.02 -5.54 -26.61
C ARG A 318 -4.45 -6.75 -25.80
N ASP A 319 -3.70 -7.84 -25.88
CA ASP A 319 -4.00 -9.09 -25.16
C ASP A 319 -3.80 -8.92 -23.66
N THR A 320 -2.72 -8.26 -23.23
CA THR A 320 -2.49 -7.87 -21.83
C THR A 320 -3.60 -6.98 -21.30
N LEU A 321 -4.02 -5.95 -22.06
CA LEU A 321 -5.14 -5.09 -21.66
C LEU A 321 -6.46 -5.86 -21.60
N ARG A 322 -6.72 -6.78 -22.54
CA ARG A 322 -7.91 -7.65 -22.50
C ARG A 322 -7.89 -8.58 -21.30
N GLN A 323 -6.75 -9.18 -20.99
CA GLN A 323 -6.57 -10.05 -19.82
C GLN A 323 -6.77 -9.26 -18.53
N TRP A 324 -6.15 -8.08 -18.43
CA TRP A 324 -6.37 -7.14 -17.34
C TRP A 324 -7.85 -6.82 -17.18
N HIS A 325 -8.52 -6.35 -18.23
CA HIS A 325 -9.93 -5.98 -18.17
C HIS A 325 -10.79 -7.16 -17.72
N LYS A 326 -10.59 -8.34 -18.33
CA LYS A 326 -11.29 -9.57 -17.93
C LYS A 326 -11.09 -9.88 -16.45
N ARG A 327 -9.86 -9.82 -15.93
CA ARG A 327 -9.59 -10.09 -14.50
C ARG A 327 -10.23 -9.07 -13.56
N ARG A 328 -10.36 -7.82 -14.02
CA ARG A 328 -10.81 -6.68 -13.20
C ARG A 328 -12.31 -6.44 -13.22
N THR A 329 -13.00 -6.79 -14.30
CA THR A 329 -14.44 -6.53 -14.46
C THR A 329 -15.30 -7.79 -14.40
N THR A 330 -14.72 -8.99 -14.44
CA THR A 330 -15.50 -10.21 -14.18
C THR A 330 -15.73 -10.37 -12.69
N ASN A 331 -17.00 -10.49 -12.28
CA ASN A 331 -17.40 -10.84 -10.93
C ASN A 331 -16.89 -12.26 -10.62
N ARG A 332 -15.69 -12.37 -10.07
CA ARG A 332 -15.25 -13.60 -9.41
C ARG A 332 -15.96 -13.71 -8.08
N THR A 333 -16.22 -14.95 -7.66
CA THR A 333 -16.61 -15.26 -6.29
C THR A 333 -15.63 -14.57 -5.35
N ILE A 334 -16.14 -13.66 -4.52
CA ILE A 334 -15.33 -12.91 -3.58
C ILE A 334 -14.78 -13.93 -2.57
N PRO A 335 -13.45 -14.06 -2.41
CA PRO A 335 -12.88 -14.90 -1.37
C PRO A 335 -13.42 -14.46 -0.01
N SER A 336 -13.69 -15.41 0.87
CA SER A 336 -14.16 -15.15 2.23
C SER A 336 -13.02 -14.62 3.10
N VAL A 337 -13.35 -13.88 4.16
CA VAL A 337 -12.35 -13.42 5.15
C VAL A 337 -11.55 -14.61 5.73
N ASP A 338 -12.19 -15.78 5.82
CA ASP A 338 -11.56 -17.03 6.26
C ASP A 338 -10.39 -17.46 5.35
N ASP A 339 -10.42 -17.13 4.06
CA ASP A 339 -9.36 -17.47 3.10
C ASP A 339 -8.04 -16.71 3.39
N PHE A 340 -8.10 -15.61 4.16
CA PHE A 340 -6.96 -14.77 4.53
C PHE A 340 -6.70 -14.77 6.04
N GLN A 341 -7.39 -15.62 6.81
CA GLN A 341 -7.01 -15.95 8.19
C GLN A 341 -5.71 -16.73 8.29
N ASN A 342 -5.09 -17.05 7.15
CA ASN A 342 -3.87 -17.83 7.06
C ASN A 342 -2.63 -17.14 7.62
N TYR A 343 -2.71 -15.94 8.18
CA TYR A 343 -1.56 -15.26 8.78
C TYR A 343 -1.44 -15.60 10.26
N LEU A 344 -0.30 -16.17 10.67
CA LEU A 344 0.03 -16.45 12.06
C LEU A 344 1.29 -15.68 12.45
N ARG A 345 1.16 -14.72 13.37
CA ARG A 345 2.33 -14.02 13.93
C ARG A 345 2.98 -14.89 15.00
N VAL A 346 4.24 -15.27 14.78
CA VAL A 346 5.03 -16.07 15.73
C VAL A 346 6.23 -15.25 16.19
N ALA A 347 6.41 -15.13 17.49
CA ALA A 347 7.64 -14.59 18.09
C ALA A 347 8.67 -15.72 18.23
N PHE A 348 9.90 -15.50 17.80
CA PHE A 348 11.03 -16.37 18.08
C PHE A 348 11.82 -15.81 19.26
N GLN A 349 11.96 -16.63 20.30
CA GLN A 349 12.75 -16.30 21.48
C GLN A 349 14.06 -17.09 21.44
N GLU A 350 15.15 -16.37 21.12
CA GLU A 350 16.49 -16.93 21.13
C GLU A 350 17.09 -16.87 22.56
N VAL A 351 17.98 -17.79 22.90
CA VAL A 351 18.50 -17.96 24.27
C VAL A 351 19.28 -16.73 24.77
N ASN A 352 19.88 -15.95 23.86
CA ASN A 352 20.79 -14.84 24.18
C ASN A 352 20.41 -13.51 23.52
N SER A 353 19.35 -13.49 22.71
CA SER A 353 18.89 -12.31 21.96
C SER A 353 17.43 -12.01 22.35
N GLY A 354 17.00 -10.76 22.16
CA GLY A 354 15.60 -10.39 22.39
C GLY A 354 14.62 -11.18 21.49
N CYS A 355 13.32 -11.00 21.72
CA CYS A 355 12.30 -11.61 20.86
C CYS A 355 12.29 -10.96 19.48
N THR A 356 12.46 -11.76 18.43
CA THR A 356 12.11 -11.36 17.06
C THR A 356 10.75 -11.95 16.72
N GLY A 357 10.04 -11.44 15.72
CA GLY A 357 8.76 -12.04 15.35
C GLY A 357 8.51 -11.95 13.86
N LYS A 358 8.01 -13.04 13.29
CA LYS A 358 7.66 -13.15 11.88
C LYS A 358 6.20 -13.55 11.69
N THR A 359 5.55 -12.99 10.67
CA THR A 359 4.24 -13.47 10.24
C THR A 359 4.41 -14.59 9.21
N LEU A 360 3.78 -15.73 9.48
CA LEU A 360 3.81 -16.95 8.67
C LEU A 360 2.48 -17.16 7.95
N LEU A 361 2.52 -17.80 6.78
CA LEU A 361 1.33 -18.28 6.09
C LEU A 361 1.03 -19.73 6.54
N VAL A 362 0.00 -19.90 7.37
CA VAL A 362 -0.43 -21.16 7.98
C VAL A 362 -1.89 -21.40 7.65
N ARG A 363 -2.23 -22.49 6.93
CA ARG A 363 -3.62 -22.84 6.60
C ARG A 363 -4.39 -23.36 7.84
N PRO A 364 -5.75 -23.36 7.85
CA PRO A 364 -6.54 -23.67 9.05
C PRO A 364 -6.36 -25.08 9.62
N TYR A 365 -5.86 -26.01 8.81
CA TYR A 365 -5.68 -27.43 9.15
C TYR A 365 -4.21 -27.85 9.25
N ILE A 366 -3.27 -26.89 9.21
CA ILE A 366 -1.85 -27.16 9.44
C ILE A 366 -1.66 -27.44 10.93
N THR A 367 -0.93 -28.51 11.25
CA THR A 367 -0.69 -28.95 12.62
C THR A 367 0.40 -28.09 13.28
N THR A 368 0.51 -28.15 14.60
CA THR A 368 1.58 -27.45 15.33
C THR A 368 2.96 -27.96 14.91
N GLU A 369 3.11 -29.26 14.63
CA GLU A 369 4.34 -29.85 14.09
C GLU A 369 4.78 -29.16 12.78
N ASP A 370 3.86 -29.07 11.81
CA ASP A 370 4.11 -28.40 10.53
C ASP A 370 4.43 -26.91 10.72
N VAL A 371 3.74 -26.23 11.66
CA VAL A 371 4.06 -24.82 12.00
C VAL A 371 5.45 -24.69 12.61
N CYS A 372 5.88 -25.62 13.48
CA CYS A 372 7.23 -25.64 14.02
C CYS A 372 8.27 -25.80 12.91
N GLN A 373 8.01 -26.66 11.92
CA GLN A 373 8.89 -26.80 10.74
C GLN A 373 8.99 -25.49 9.95
N LEU A 374 7.85 -24.83 9.68
CA LEU A 374 7.82 -23.51 9.04
C LEU A 374 8.58 -22.46 9.85
N CYS A 375 8.46 -22.47 11.18
CA CYS A 375 9.21 -21.58 12.06
C CYS A 375 10.71 -21.84 11.95
N ALA A 376 11.15 -23.09 12.04
CA ALA A 376 12.55 -23.46 11.93
C ALA A 376 13.18 -22.96 10.63
N GLU A 377 12.49 -23.14 9.51
CA GLU A 377 12.94 -22.71 8.19
C GLU A 377 12.98 -21.18 8.08
N LYS A 378 11.93 -20.50 8.55
CA LYS A 378 11.81 -19.03 8.47
C LYS A 378 12.74 -18.29 9.43
N PHE A 379 12.97 -18.82 10.63
CA PHE A 379 13.89 -18.26 11.61
C PHE A 379 15.32 -18.77 11.44
N LYS A 380 15.55 -19.74 10.55
CA LYS A 380 16.86 -20.38 10.28
C LYS A 380 17.47 -20.98 11.55
N VAL A 381 16.67 -21.76 12.27
CA VAL A 381 17.07 -22.41 13.53
C VAL A 381 17.94 -23.63 13.25
N GLU A 382 19.09 -23.74 13.93
CA GLU A 382 20.06 -24.83 13.73
C GLU A 382 19.55 -26.19 14.26
N ASP A 383 18.91 -26.18 15.43
CA ASP A 383 18.37 -27.38 16.10
C ASP A 383 16.84 -27.30 16.29
N PRO A 384 16.02 -27.55 15.24
CA PRO A 384 14.57 -27.42 15.30
C PRO A 384 13.89 -28.27 16.38
N GLU A 385 14.44 -29.47 16.63
CA GLU A 385 13.93 -30.47 17.57
C GLU A 385 13.92 -29.99 19.03
N GLU A 386 14.72 -28.98 19.36
CA GLU A 386 14.76 -28.43 20.72
C GLU A 386 13.74 -27.32 20.96
N TYR A 387 13.00 -26.91 19.93
CA TYR A 387 12.05 -25.82 19.99
C TYR A 387 10.62 -26.33 19.77
N SER A 388 9.68 -25.68 20.43
CA SER A 388 8.25 -25.96 20.26
C SER A 388 7.47 -24.65 20.24
N LEU A 389 6.23 -24.72 19.76
CA LEU A 389 5.33 -23.58 19.71
C LEU A 389 4.56 -23.49 21.03
N PHE A 390 4.67 -22.32 21.67
CA PHE A 390 3.94 -22.00 22.88
C PHE A 390 2.90 -20.93 22.60
N LEU A 391 1.79 -21.01 23.30
CA LEU A 391 0.80 -19.96 23.40
C LEU A 391 1.02 -19.22 24.72
N PHE A 392 1.22 -17.92 24.66
CA PHE A 392 1.29 -17.03 25.81
C PHE A 392 0.00 -16.22 25.90
N VAL A 393 -0.82 -16.45 26.93
CA VAL A 393 -2.08 -15.72 27.21
C VAL A 393 -2.12 -15.36 28.69
N ASP A 394 -2.47 -14.11 29.02
CA ASP A 394 -2.67 -13.65 30.40
C ASP A 394 -1.54 -14.05 31.37
N GLU A 395 -0.27 -13.83 30.98
CA GLU A 395 0.93 -14.19 31.76
C GLU A 395 1.18 -15.70 31.95
N THR A 396 0.41 -16.56 31.27
CA THR A 396 0.58 -18.01 31.31
C THR A 396 1.16 -18.54 30.00
N TRP A 397 2.02 -19.56 30.11
CA TRP A 397 2.63 -20.25 28.98
C TRP A 397 2.03 -21.64 28.84
N GLN A 398 1.55 -21.96 27.64
CA GLN A 398 1.06 -23.29 27.29
C GLN A 398 1.81 -23.82 26.08
N GLN A 399 2.47 -24.97 26.21
CA GLN A 399 3.02 -25.68 25.05
C GLN A 399 1.87 -26.26 24.23
N LEU A 400 1.88 -26.03 22.93
CA LEU A 400 0.89 -26.59 22.02
C LEU A 400 1.28 -28.02 21.66
N ALA A 401 0.33 -28.95 21.73
CA ALA A 401 0.56 -30.34 21.31
C ALA A 401 0.69 -30.41 19.77
N GLU A 402 1.49 -31.36 19.29
CA GLU A 402 1.88 -31.47 17.87
C GLU A 402 0.67 -31.60 16.93
N ASP A 403 -0.40 -32.26 17.37
CA ASP A 403 -1.63 -32.53 16.63
C ASP A 403 -2.67 -31.39 16.69
N THR A 404 -2.38 -30.31 17.42
CA THR A 404 -3.27 -29.15 17.50
C THR A 404 -3.16 -28.25 16.28
N TYR A 405 -4.15 -27.38 16.08
CA TYR A 405 -4.24 -26.48 14.92
C TYR A 405 -4.11 -25.01 15.37
N PRO A 406 -2.91 -24.38 15.27
CA PRO A 406 -2.68 -23.02 15.78
C PRO A 406 -3.66 -21.97 15.26
N GLN A 407 -4.10 -22.10 14.01
CA GLN A 407 -5.07 -21.18 13.42
C GLN A 407 -6.48 -21.30 14.02
N LYS A 408 -6.92 -22.51 14.37
CA LYS A 408 -8.20 -22.70 15.07
C LYS A 408 -8.15 -22.08 16.46
N ILE A 409 -7.00 -22.23 17.15
CA ILE A 409 -6.77 -21.61 18.46
C ILE A 409 -6.82 -20.08 18.35
N LYS A 410 -6.14 -19.50 17.35
CA LYS A 410 -6.20 -18.05 17.06
C LYS A 410 -7.64 -17.58 16.84
N ALA A 411 -8.40 -18.29 16.00
CA ALA A 411 -9.79 -17.95 15.70
C ALA A 411 -10.69 -18.03 16.95
N GLU A 412 -10.53 -19.07 17.77
CA GLU A 412 -11.30 -19.22 19.01
C GLU A 412 -11.02 -18.07 19.99
N LEU A 413 -9.74 -17.69 20.19
CA LEU A 413 -9.36 -16.60 21.08
C LEU A 413 -9.95 -15.25 20.62
N HIS A 414 -9.97 -14.98 19.32
CA HIS A 414 -10.60 -13.78 18.78
C HIS A 414 -12.13 -13.79 18.85
N SER A 415 -12.78 -14.96 18.89
CA SER A 415 -14.24 -15.07 19.00
C SER A 415 -14.78 -14.80 20.41
N ARG A 416 -13.91 -14.68 21.41
CA ARG A 416 -14.30 -14.49 22.80
C ARG A 416 -14.84 -13.07 23.04
N PRO A 417 -15.85 -12.90 23.92
CA PRO A 417 -16.45 -11.60 24.21
C PRO A 417 -15.50 -10.63 24.92
N GLN A 418 -14.40 -11.13 25.51
CA GLN A 418 -13.34 -10.30 26.08
C GLN A 418 -12.06 -10.48 25.25
N PRO A 419 -11.47 -9.40 24.73
CA PRO A 419 -10.23 -9.48 23.98
C PRO A 419 -9.08 -9.79 24.94
N HIS A 420 -8.49 -10.97 24.79
CA HIS A 420 -7.25 -11.34 25.47
C HIS A 420 -6.06 -11.05 24.56
N ILE A 421 -5.00 -10.49 25.12
CA ILE A 421 -3.73 -10.38 24.40
C ILE A 421 -3.07 -11.75 24.44
N PHE A 422 -2.81 -12.31 23.26
CA PHE A 422 -2.12 -13.58 23.14
C PHE A 422 -0.98 -13.50 22.12
N HIS A 423 0.03 -14.34 22.31
CA HIS A 423 1.16 -14.45 21.41
C HIS A 423 1.50 -15.92 21.17
N PHE A 424 1.72 -16.29 19.92
CA PHE A 424 2.39 -17.54 19.59
C PHE A 424 3.89 -17.31 19.65
N VAL A 425 4.60 -18.17 20.37
CA VAL A 425 6.03 -18.02 20.64
C VAL A 425 6.74 -19.33 20.36
N TYR A 426 7.64 -19.34 19.39
CA TYR A 426 8.55 -20.44 19.12
C TYR A 426 9.80 -20.29 20.00
N LYS A 427 9.96 -21.19 20.97
CA LYS A 427 11.06 -21.15 21.95
C LYS A 427 11.55 -22.54 22.32
N ARG A 428 12.76 -22.61 22.89
CA ARG A 428 13.37 -23.85 23.36
C ARG A 428 12.51 -24.50 24.45
N ILE A 429 12.27 -25.80 24.33
CA ILE A 429 11.52 -26.63 25.29
C ILE A 429 12.17 -26.58 26.69
N LYS A 430 13.50 -26.39 26.74
CA LYS A 430 14.31 -26.39 27.98
C LYS A 430 14.70 -25.00 28.51
N SER A 431 14.07 -23.92 28.05
CA SER A 431 14.34 -22.58 28.61
C SER A 431 13.43 -22.34 29.81
N ASP A 432 13.88 -22.77 30.99
CA ASP A 432 13.28 -22.35 32.24
C ASP A 432 14.35 -21.93 33.26
N PRO A 433 14.65 -20.62 33.38
CA PRO A 433 15.33 -20.09 34.55
C PRO A 433 14.36 -19.73 35.69
N TYR A 434 13.04 -19.81 35.48
CA TYR A 434 12.02 -19.37 36.45
C TYR A 434 10.80 -20.29 36.52
N GLY A 435 11.05 -21.60 36.44
CA GLY A 435 10.05 -22.62 36.71
C GLY A 435 9.72 -22.61 38.18
N VAL A 436 8.64 -21.94 38.56
CA VAL A 436 8.01 -22.13 39.86
C VAL A 436 7.49 -23.56 39.89
N ILE A 437 8.30 -24.46 40.44
CA ILE A 437 7.87 -25.78 40.87
C ILE A 437 6.90 -25.54 42.02
N PHE A 438 5.59 -25.66 41.77
CA PHE A 438 4.65 -25.93 42.83
C PHE A 438 4.92 -27.35 43.33
N GLN A 439 5.74 -27.46 44.37
CA GLN A 439 5.75 -28.66 45.20
C GLN A 439 4.39 -28.75 45.90
N ASN A 440 3.52 -29.62 45.39
CA ASN A 440 2.44 -30.17 46.18
C ASN A 440 3.06 -31.03 47.29
N GLY A 441 3.28 -30.42 48.45
CA GLY A 441 3.51 -31.14 49.70
C GLY A 441 2.17 -31.45 50.34
N GLU A 442 1.84 -32.73 50.44
CA GLU A 442 1.51 -33.43 51.70
C GLU A 442 0.85 -34.78 51.38
N ASP A 443 1.69 -35.81 51.21
CA ASP A 443 1.33 -37.18 51.57
C ASP A 443 1.60 -37.35 53.07
N LEU A 444 0.53 -37.27 53.87
CA LEU A 444 0.52 -37.80 55.24
C LEU A 444 0.07 -39.26 55.18
N THR A 445 1.02 -40.18 55.37
CA THR A 445 0.69 -41.58 55.72
C THR A 445 0.87 -41.79 57.23
N PRO A 446 -0.01 -42.57 57.87
CA PRO A 446 -0.03 -42.75 59.32
C PRO A 446 0.95 -43.86 59.75
N SER A 447 1.50 -43.73 60.95
CA SER A 447 2.14 -44.80 61.71
C SER A 447 1.70 -44.71 63.17
#